data_AF-A0A7V3MK80-F1
#
_entry.id   AF-A0A7V3MK80-F1
#
_cell.length_a   1.000
_cell.length_b   1.000
_cell.length_c   1.000
_cell.angle_alpha   90.00
_cell.angle_beta   90.00
_cell.angle_gamma   90.00
#
_symmetry.space_group_name_H-M   'P 1'
#
loop_
_entity.id
_entity.type
_entity.pdbx_description
1 polymer ?
#
loop_
_entity_poly.entity_id
_entity_poly.type
_entity_poly.pdbx_seq_one_letter_code
_entity_poly.pdbx_strand_id
1 'polypeptide(L)'
;MRTSSAGSTSRSRQARSASRPNSSRWGRRKRTVELSWLLFAILAGGGLGRLARGLWRSKDEPFLDRFVLDVSFGMGMLSLVFFGMAACHVLSLSGKGHGLPAYLAVLIGLIVGLPLIAGDAVPSLIDWLKQKRLPSWKTAVWVAIFVCLALAVLIPALALPSGADWDSLAYHLAIPKLYLEHHGFYYIDFASHSNFPFLVEMLYTPALSLDDPAGAKMVHYLCGVLLVLAVVMLVRKHFTPKAAPLAALALGGMPIVLWEATTAYIDLAAALYTVLAVYFLLDYFHGSDRRALVGCAIAAGFAASTKMTGLALIVLLVVWLVMDRITRPYSHQAQPDPTTPPQPSPERGGGGLQAHFDPMTPPQPSPERGGGRLQAHFDPTTPPQPSPERGGGGLQAHFDPMTPP
;
A
#
# COMPACT_ATOMS: atom_id res chain seq x y z
N MET A 1 53.44 -35.45 -60.51
CA MET A 1 53.16 -35.11 -61.92
C MET A 1 51.70 -34.70 -62.03
N ARG A 2 51.44 -33.60 -62.74
CA ARG A 2 50.17 -33.05 -63.28
C ARG A 2 49.09 -34.13 -63.62
N THR A 3 47.76 -33.93 -63.59
CA THR A 3 46.90 -32.78 -63.96
C THR A 3 45.40 -33.05 -63.66
N SER A 4 44.65 -31.96 -63.41
CA SER A 4 43.23 -31.60 -63.73
C SER A 4 42.23 -32.64 -64.29
N SER A 5 40.90 -32.59 -64.04
CA SER A 5 40.02 -31.43 -64.26
C SER A 5 38.60 -31.50 -63.63
N ALA A 6 38.11 -30.30 -63.32
CA ALA A 6 36.75 -29.72 -63.22
C ALA A 6 35.45 -30.56 -63.30
N GLY A 7 34.48 -30.19 -62.44
CA GLY A 7 33.06 -30.53 -62.57
C GLY A 7 32.13 -29.85 -61.54
N SER A 8 31.65 -28.66 -61.90
CA SER A 8 30.40 -27.97 -61.51
C SER A 8 29.96 -27.78 -60.03
N THR A 9 29.94 -26.51 -59.66
CA THR A 9 29.11 -25.87 -58.62
C THR A 9 27.61 -26.03 -58.87
N SER A 10 26.85 -26.54 -57.90
CA SER A 10 25.60 -25.95 -57.39
C SER A 10 24.84 -26.92 -56.49
N ARG A 11 24.78 -26.62 -55.18
CA ARG A 11 23.65 -26.92 -54.26
C ARG A 11 24.07 -26.59 -52.83
N SER A 12 24.09 -25.30 -52.51
CA SER A 12 24.16 -24.81 -51.14
C SER A 12 23.29 -23.57 -50.96
N ARG A 13 21.98 -23.72 -51.24
CA ARG A 13 20.95 -22.72 -50.94
C ARG A 13 19.61 -23.39 -50.64
N GLN A 14 19.54 -24.19 -49.58
CA GLN A 14 18.25 -24.64 -49.05
C GLN A 14 18.36 -25.05 -47.58
N ALA A 15 18.80 -24.12 -46.72
CA ALA A 15 18.71 -24.29 -45.27
C ALA A 15 18.78 -22.96 -44.52
N ARG A 16 18.09 -21.91 -44.99
CA ARG A 16 17.91 -20.64 -44.23
C ARG A 16 16.57 -20.00 -44.53
N SER A 17 15.48 -20.59 -44.03
CA SER A 17 14.24 -19.85 -43.78
C SER A 17 13.44 -20.46 -42.62
N ALA A 18 14.11 -20.72 -41.49
CA ALA A 18 13.39 -20.70 -40.23
C ALA A 18 13.14 -19.22 -39.91
N SER A 19 11.89 -18.79 -40.05
CA SER A 19 11.43 -17.45 -39.68
C SER A 19 11.87 -17.18 -38.24
N ARG A 20 12.77 -16.21 -38.05
CA ARG A 20 13.05 -15.68 -36.72
C ARG A 20 11.71 -15.21 -36.14
N PRO A 21 11.27 -15.72 -34.98
CA PRO A 21 10.04 -15.22 -34.37
C PRO A 21 10.21 -13.72 -34.17
N ASN A 22 9.21 -12.96 -34.59
CA ASN A 22 9.21 -11.50 -34.52
C ASN A 22 9.34 -11.08 -33.04
N SER A 23 10.56 -10.77 -32.60
CA SER A 23 10.95 -10.49 -31.21
C SER A 23 10.11 -9.37 -30.59
N SER A 24 9.62 -8.45 -31.43
CA SER A 24 8.76 -7.33 -31.02
C SER A 24 7.34 -7.74 -30.62
N ARG A 25 6.80 -8.82 -31.19
CA ARG A 25 5.45 -9.33 -30.88
C ARG A 25 5.50 -10.28 -29.67
N TRP A 26 6.57 -11.05 -29.57
CA TRP A 26 6.84 -11.94 -28.43
C TRP A 26 7.13 -11.15 -27.13
N GLY A 27 7.97 -10.11 -27.20
CA GLY A 27 8.25 -9.23 -26.06
C GLY A 27 7.08 -8.34 -25.63
N ARG A 28 6.12 -8.04 -26.52
CA ARG A 28 4.88 -7.34 -26.15
C ARG A 28 3.87 -8.24 -25.43
N ARG A 29 3.77 -9.51 -25.82
CA ARG A 29 2.87 -10.49 -25.20
C ARG A 29 3.31 -10.89 -23.79
N LYS A 30 4.62 -10.92 -23.50
CA LYS A 30 5.15 -11.19 -22.14
C LYS A 30 4.89 -10.03 -21.17
N ARG A 31 5.16 -8.78 -21.58
CA ARG A 31 4.93 -7.59 -20.75
C ARG A 31 3.47 -7.36 -20.32
N THR A 32 2.51 -7.81 -21.12
CA THR A 32 1.08 -7.72 -20.75
C THR A 32 0.69 -8.74 -19.68
N VAL A 33 1.40 -9.87 -19.60
CA VAL A 33 1.20 -10.88 -18.55
C VAL A 33 1.84 -10.41 -17.25
N GLU A 34 3.04 -9.83 -17.29
CA GLU A 34 3.75 -9.32 -16.11
C GLU A 34 2.91 -8.28 -15.33
N LEU A 35 2.34 -7.28 -16.03
CA LEU A 35 1.47 -6.28 -15.40
C LEU A 35 0.14 -6.85 -14.88
N SER A 36 -0.31 -7.99 -15.42
CA SER A 36 -1.51 -8.66 -14.91
C SER A 36 -1.28 -9.24 -13.51
N TRP A 37 -0.03 -9.60 -13.16
CA TRP A 37 0.33 -10.03 -11.81
C TRP A 37 0.31 -8.90 -10.80
N LEU A 38 0.74 -7.70 -11.20
CA LEU A 38 0.62 -6.51 -10.39
C LEU A 38 -0.86 -6.22 -10.08
N LEU A 39 -1.71 -6.28 -11.11
CA LEU A 39 -3.15 -6.09 -10.95
C LEU A 39 -3.76 -7.18 -10.07
N PHE A 40 -3.36 -8.44 -10.24
CA PHE A 40 -3.78 -9.54 -9.39
C PHE A 40 -3.42 -9.28 -7.93
N ALA A 41 -2.18 -8.94 -7.62
CA ALA A 41 -1.73 -8.68 -6.24
C ALA A 41 -2.53 -7.53 -5.60
N ILE A 42 -2.81 -6.48 -6.36
CA ILE A 42 -3.63 -5.35 -5.90
C ILE A 42 -5.08 -5.78 -5.67
N LEU A 43 -5.71 -6.48 -6.61
CA LEU A 43 -7.13 -6.81 -6.53
C LEU A 43 -7.41 -7.95 -5.54
N ALA A 44 -6.69 -9.06 -5.64
CA ALA A 44 -6.83 -10.19 -4.72
C ALA A 44 -6.39 -9.80 -3.31
N GLY A 45 -5.24 -9.12 -3.18
CA GLY A 45 -4.78 -8.57 -1.91
C GLY A 45 -5.78 -7.56 -1.36
N GLY A 46 -6.05 -6.46 -2.06
CA GLY A 46 -6.96 -5.43 -1.58
C GLY A 46 -8.38 -5.94 -1.27
N GLY A 47 -8.90 -6.89 -2.05
CA GLY A 47 -10.18 -7.54 -1.78
C GLY A 47 -10.17 -8.35 -0.48
N LEU A 48 -9.21 -9.26 -0.33
CA LEU A 48 -9.09 -10.11 0.86
C LEU A 48 -8.80 -9.28 2.11
N GLY A 49 -7.90 -8.31 2.00
CA GLY A 49 -7.59 -7.40 3.09
C GLY A 49 -8.78 -6.54 3.46
N ARG A 50 -9.56 -6.02 2.51
CA ARG A 50 -10.79 -5.29 2.83
C ARG A 50 -11.81 -6.17 3.56
N LEU A 51 -11.98 -7.43 3.16
CA LEU A 51 -12.87 -8.36 3.85
C LEU A 51 -12.41 -8.59 5.30
N ALA A 52 -11.12 -8.86 5.49
CA ALA A 52 -10.54 -9.07 6.81
C ALA A 52 -10.63 -7.81 7.67
N ARG A 53 -10.40 -6.65 7.06
CA ARG A 53 -10.45 -5.34 7.72
C ARG A 53 -11.87 -4.78 7.85
N GLY A 54 -12.88 -5.41 7.26
CA GLY A 54 -14.25 -4.91 7.25
C GLY A 54 -14.85 -4.70 8.64
N LEU A 55 -14.35 -5.43 9.64
CA LEU A 55 -14.83 -5.38 11.03
C LEU A 55 -14.22 -4.25 11.88
N TRP A 56 -13.07 -3.70 11.47
CA TRP A 56 -12.32 -2.71 12.26
C TRP A 56 -12.00 -1.40 11.53
N ARG A 57 -12.37 -1.30 10.25
CA ARG A 57 -12.03 -0.16 9.39
C ARG A 57 -12.92 1.03 9.75
N SER A 58 -12.32 2.21 9.91
CA SER A 58 -13.09 3.43 10.07
C SER A 58 -13.61 3.92 8.71
N LYS A 59 -14.84 4.42 8.68
CA LYS A 59 -15.44 5.03 7.48
C LYS A 59 -14.74 6.33 7.09
N ASP A 60 -14.15 7.02 8.06
CA ASP A 60 -13.51 8.32 7.89
C ASP A 60 -12.04 8.21 7.46
N GLU A 61 -11.49 6.99 7.33
CA GLU A 61 -10.14 6.78 6.82
C GLU A 61 -10.01 7.31 5.38
N PRO A 62 -8.94 8.07 5.05
CA PRO A 62 -8.67 8.50 3.68
C PRO A 62 -8.54 7.31 2.72
N PHE A 63 -8.93 7.50 1.44
CA PHE A 63 -8.82 6.43 0.43
C PHE A 63 -7.42 5.81 0.35
N LEU A 64 -6.37 6.63 0.36
CA LEU A 64 -4.99 6.14 0.31
C LEU A 64 -4.69 5.17 1.45
N ASP A 65 -5.20 5.46 2.65
CA ASP A 65 -4.89 4.68 3.85
C ASP A 65 -5.59 3.34 3.80
N ARG A 66 -6.85 3.35 3.38
CA ARG A 66 -7.65 2.16 3.14
C ARG A 66 -7.00 1.30 2.08
N PHE A 67 -6.59 1.89 0.96
CA PHE A 67 -5.91 1.18 -0.13
C PHE A 67 -4.62 0.50 0.33
N VAL A 68 -3.70 1.24 0.97
CA VAL A 68 -2.41 0.69 1.41
C VAL A 68 -2.63 -0.41 2.44
N LEU A 69 -3.50 -0.21 3.42
CA LEU A 69 -3.76 -1.20 4.47
C LEU A 69 -4.46 -2.43 3.92
N ASP A 70 -5.51 -2.27 3.10
CA ASP A 70 -6.26 -3.38 2.52
C ASP A 70 -5.35 -4.20 1.59
N VAL A 71 -4.57 -3.57 0.70
CA VAL A 71 -3.66 -4.31 -0.19
C VAL A 71 -2.55 -5.01 0.61
N SER A 72 -1.89 -4.32 1.55
CA SER A 72 -0.76 -4.90 2.29
C SER A 72 -1.19 -6.07 3.19
N PHE A 73 -2.26 -5.92 3.97
CA PHE A 73 -2.75 -7.01 4.82
C PHE A 73 -3.26 -8.17 3.99
N GLY A 74 -3.98 -7.86 2.91
CA GLY A 74 -4.51 -8.87 2.03
C GLY A 74 -3.42 -9.65 1.30
N MET A 75 -2.30 -9.04 0.92
CA MET A 75 -1.13 -9.75 0.41
C MET A 75 -0.57 -10.74 1.44
N GLY A 76 -0.41 -10.33 2.69
CA GLY A 76 0.02 -11.23 3.78
C GLY A 76 -0.96 -12.39 4.01
N MET A 77 -2.27 -12.13 3.97
CA MET A 77 -3.29 -13.18 4.09
C MET A 77 -3.34 -14.11 2.88
N LEU A 78 -3.22 -13.55 1.68
CA LEU A 78 -3.21 -14.31 0.43
C LEU A 78 -1.99 -15.24 0.38
N SER A 79 -0.84 -14.77 0.89
CA SER A 79 0.32 -15.60 1.11
C SER A 79 0.00 -16.80 2.00
N LEU A 80 -0.66 -16.59 3.16
CA LEU A 80 -1.02 -17.68 4.06
C LEU A 80 -1.98 -18.69 3.41
N VAL A 81 -2.83 -18.26 2.48
CA VAL A 81 -3.66 -19.16 1.66
C VAL A 81 -2.77 -20.04 0.77
N PHE A 82 -1.82 -19.46 0.04
CA PHE A 82 -0.86 -20.22 -0.78
C PHE A 82 0.02 -21.14 0.07
N PHE A 83 0.46 -20.68 1.24
CA PHE A 83 1.18 -21.48 2.22
C PHE A 83 0.34 -22.69 2.66
N GLY A 84 -0.93 -22.48 3.02
CA GLY A 84 -1.85 -23.56 3.39
C GLY A 84 -2.08 -24.56 2.26
N MET A 85 -2.19 -24.08 1.02
CA MET A 85 -2.27 -24.95 -0.16
C MET A 85 -0.98 -25.78 -0.35
N ALA A 86 0.19 -25.18 -0.15
CA ALA A 86 1.46 -25.89 -0.20
C ALA A 86 1.58 -26.94 0.92
N ALA A 87 1.14 -26.63 2.14
CA ALA A 87 1.10 -27.57 3.25
C ALA A 87 0.14 -28.75 3.00
N CYS A 88 -0.96 -28.51 2.29
CA CYS A 88 -1.91 -29.55 1.88
C CYS A 88 -1.52 -30.28 0.59
N HIS A 89 -0.36 -29.98 0.00
CA HIS A 89 0.08 -30.53 -1.29
C HIS A 89 -0.90 -30.33 -2.46
N VAL A 90 -1.60 -29.19 -2.47
CA VAL A 90 -2.55 -28.80 -3.54
C VAL A 90 -2.11 -27.55 -4.30
N LEU A 91 -0.83 -27.16 -4.18
CA LEU A 91 -0.29 -25.97 -4.85
C LEU A 91 -0.35 -26.11 -6.38
N SER A 92 -0.26 -27.33 -6.89
CA SER A 92 -0.46 -27.67 -8.30
C SER A 92 -1.43 -28.85 -8.41
N LEU A 93 -2.73 -28.58 -8.55
CA LEU A 93 -3.73 -29.63 -8.82
C LEU A 93 -3.67 -30.01 -10.30
N SER A 94 -3.21 -31.24 -10.57
CA SER A 94 -3.06 -31.92 -11.86
C SER A 94 -1.69 -31.78 -12.54
N GLY A 95 -1.01 -32.92 -12.69
CA GLY A 95 0.21 -33.04 -13.48
C GLY A 95 0.00 -32.50 -14.88
N LYS A 96 0.85 -31.53 -15.26
CA LYS A 96 0.86 -30.73 -16.50
C LYS A 96 -0.03 -29.46 -16.50
N GLY A 97 -0.91 -29.28 -15.51
CA GLY A 97 -1.76 -28.10 -15.36
C GLY A 97 -1.32 -27.20 -14.21
N HIS A 98 -0.10 -26.67 -14.25
CA HIS A 98 0.50 -25.91 -13.13
C HIS A 98 -0.31 -24.67 -12.70
N GLY A 99 -1.21 -24.14 -13.55
CA GLY A 99 -1.87 -22.87 -13.30
C GLY A 99 -3.26 -22.89 -12.67
N LEU A 100 -3.97 -24.03 -12.51
CA LEU A 100 -5.41 -23.97 -12.14
C LEU A 100 -5.68 -23.27 -10.79
N PRO A 101 -5.00 -23.61 -9.67
CA PRO A 101 -5.16 -22.87 -8.42
C PRO A 101 -4.76 -21.40 -8.54
N ALA A 102 -3.71 -21.08 -9.32
CA ALA A 102 -3.29 -19.72 -9.59
C ALA A 102 -4.37 -18.93 -10.36
N TYR A 103 -4.95 -19.52 -11.41
CA TYR A 103 -6.04 -18.92 -12.20
C TYR A 103 -7.31 -18.73 -11.35
N LEU A 104 -7.65 -19.68 -10.49
CA LEU A 104 -8.79 -19.56 -9.58
C LEU A 104 -8.55 -18.47 -8.54
N ALA A 105 -7.36 -18.38 -7.96
CA ALA A 105 -7.00 -17.29 -7.04
C ALA A 105 -7.09 -15.93 -7.74
N VAL A 106 -6.59 -15.82 -8.98
CA VAL A 106 -6.70 -14.62 -9.80
C VAL A 106 -8.16 -14.27 -10.09
N LEU A 107 -8.97 -15.25 -10.48
CA LEU A 107 -10.37 -15.06 -10.80
C LEU A 107 -11.18 -14.64 -9.57
N ILE A 108 -10.97 -15.28 -8.42
CA ILE A 108 -11.61 -14.90 -7.15
C ILE A 108 -11.18 -13.49 -6.76
N GLY A 109 -9.90 -13.17 -6.89
CA GLY A 109 -9.38 -11.82 -6.64
C GLY A 109 -10.02 -10.77 -7.55
N LEU A 110 -10.26 -11.08 -8.83
CA LEU A 110 -10.97 -10.20 -9.75
C LEU A 110 -12.44 -10.04 -9.37
N ILE A 111 -13.15 -11.14 -9.11
CA ILE A 111 -14.59 -11.15 -8.82
C ILE A 111 -14.90 -10.46 -7.49
N VAL A 112 -14.09 -10.71 -6.47
CA VAL A 112 -14.31 -10.19 -5.12
C VAL A 112 -13.61 -8.85 -4.94
N GLY A 113 -12.35 -8.74 -5.35
CA GLY A 113 -11.52 -7.56 -5.12
C GLY A 113 -11.88 -6.35 -5.97
N LEU A 114 -12.22 -6.55 -7.24
CA LEU A 114 -12.58 -5.43 -8.13
C LEU A 114 -13.79 -4.64 -7.64
N PRO A 115 -14.97 -5.23 -7.37
CA PRO A 115 -16.14 -4.44 -6.95
C PRO A 115 -15.90 -3.78 -5.59
N LEU A 116 -15.15 -4.44 -4.71
CA LEU A 116 -14.74 -3.88 -3.43
C LEU A 116 -13.88 -2.63 -3.65
N ILE A 117 -12.70 -2.75 -4.24
CA ILE A 117 -11.78 -1.63 -4.44
C ILE A 117 -12.43 -0.52 -5.27
N ALA A 118 -13.15 -0.86 -6.35
CA ALA A 118 -13.89 0.11 -7.15
C ALA A 118 -14.96 0.86 -6.33
N GLY A 119 -15.64 0.17 -5.41
CA GLY A 119 -16.62 0.78 -4.51
C GLY A 119 -16.05 1.85 -3.58
N ASP A 120 -14.74 1.88 -3.33
CA ASP A 120 -14.08 2.98 -2.61
C ASP A 120 -13.43 4.00 -3.56
N ALA A 121 -12.77 3.50 -4.61
CA ALA A 121 -12.00 4.31 -5.53
C ALA A 121 -12.90 5.21 -6.39
N VAL A 122 -14.03 4.69 -6.87
CA VAL A 122 -14.95 5.45 -7.74
C VAL A 122 -15.59 6.61 -6.99
N PRO A 123 -16.20 6.46 -5.79
CA PRO A 123 -16.71 7.61 -5.04
C PRO A 123 -15.62 8.62 -4.71
N SER A 124 -14.44 8.15 -4.27
CA SER A 124 -13.32 9.03 -3.93
C SER A 124 -12.83 9.85 -5.13
N LEU A 125 -12.79 9.24 -6.32
CA LEU A 125 -12.45 9.92 -7.57
C LEU A 125 -13.53 10.95 -7.97
N ILE A 126 -14.80 10.57 -7.88
CA ILE A 126 -15.93 11.47 -8.17
C ILE A 126 -15.89 12.68 -7.23
N ASP A 127 -15.68 12.47 -5.94
CA ASP A 127 -15.61 13.54 -4.95
C ASP A 127 -14.41 14.45 -5.21
N TRP A 128 -13.26 13.90 -5.57
CA TRP A 128 -12.08 14.67 -5.97
C TRP A 128 -12.35 15.53 -7.22
N LEU A 129 -12.98 14.96 -8.26
CA LEU A 129 -13.34 15.69 -9.47
C LEU A 129 -14.38 16.80 -9.18
N LYS A 130 -15.35 16.53 -8.31
CA LYS A 130 -16.39 17.49 -7.89
C LYS A 130 -15.82 18.67 -7.11
N GLN A 131 -14.78 18.44 -6.31
CA GLN A 131 -14.17 19.51 -5.51
C GLN A 131 -13.56 20.61 -6.38
N LYS A 132 -13.30 20.38 -7.68
CA LYS A 132 -12.71 21.34 -8.66
C LYS A 132 -11.47 22.07 -8.15
N ARG A 133 -10.83 21.54 -7.10
CA ARG A 133 -9.63 22.10 -6.48
C ARG A 133 -8.45 21.37 -7.08
N LEU A 134 -7.72 22.08 -7.93
CA LEU A 134 -6.43 21.58 -8.39
C LEU A 134 -5.51 21.40 -7.17
N PRO A 135 -4.72 20.32 -7.13
CA PRO A 135 -3.70 20.19 -6.11
C PRO A 135 -2.75 21.39 -6.18
N SER A 136 -2.19 21.79 -5.04
CA SER A 136 -1.15 22.82 -5.05
C SER A 136 0.00 22.37 -5.97
N TRP A 137 0.67 23.31 -6.65
CA TRP A 137 1.80 22.97 -7.53
C TRP A 137 2.88 22.14 -6.80
N LYS A 138 3.09 22.41 -5.50
CA LYS A 138 3.99 21.63 -4.64
C LYS A 138 3.55 20.18 -4.54
N THR A 139 2.26 19.94 -4.30
CA THR A 139 1.67 18.60 -4.28
C THR A 139 1.82 17.90 -5.64
N ALA A 140 1.57 18.62 -6.73
CA ALA A 140 1.73 18.08 -8.08
C ALA A 140 3.19 17.68 -8.36
N VAL A 141 4.17 18.48 -7.96
CA VAL A 141 5.61 18.16 -8.08
C VAL A 141 5.95 16.90 -7.28
N TRP A 142 5.50 16.79 -6.02
CA TRP A 142 5.77 15.60 -5.22
C TRP A 142 5.15 14.33 -5.80
N VAL A 143 3.92 14.41 -6.30
CA VAL A 143 3.27 13.29 -6.98
C VAL A 143 4.02 12.93 -8.27
N ALA A 144 4.45 13.93 -9.05
CA ALA A 144 5.22 13.70 -10.27
C ALA A 144 6.55 13.00 -9.97
N ILE A 145 7.30 13.46 -8.95
CA ILE A 145 8.56 12.82 -8.53
C ILE A 145 8.31 11.36 -8.12
N PHE A 146 7.29 11.11 -7.29
CA PHE A 146 6.94 9.75 -6.87
C PHE A 146 6.60 8.86 -8.06
N VAL A 147 5.75 9.32 -8.97
CA VAL A 147 5.38 8.58 -10.19
C VAL A 147 6.59 8.34 -11.08
N CYS A 148 7.46 9.34 -11.25
CA CYS A 148 8.69 9.19 -12.02
C CYS A 148 9.63 8.14 -11.42
N LEU A 149 9.82 8.13 -10.11
CA LEU A 149 10.64 7.12 -9.43
C LEU A 149 10.03 5.71 -9.55
N ALA A 150 8.73 5.58 -9.31
CA ALA A 150 8.03 4.30 -9.46
C ALA A 150 8.16 3.76 -10.89
N LEU A 151 7.91 4.61 -11.90
CA LEU A 151 8.04 4.23 -13.31
C LEU A 151 9.50 3.92 -13.71
N ALA A 152 10.48 4.66 -13.17
CA ALA A 152 11.90 4.43 -13.46
C ALA A 152 12.36 3.04 -12.98
N VAL A 153 11.80 2.55 -11.87
CA VAL A 153 12.09 1.23 -11.31
C VAL A 153 11.22 0.13 -11.92
N LEU A 154 10.01 0.45 -12.36
CA LEU A 154 9.11 -0.52 -12.99
C LEU A 154 9.74 -1.18 -14.22
N ILE A 155 10.41 -0.40 -15.07
CA ILE A 155 11.05 -0.92 -16.29
C ILE A 155 12.10 -2.02 -15.99
N PRO A 156 13.09 -1.79 -15.11
CA PRO A 156 14.03 -2.85 -14.72
C PRO A 156 13.37 -3.96 -13.87
N ALA A 157 12.31 -3.68 -13.10
CA ALA A 157 11.57 -4.72 -12.39
C ALA A 157 10.89 -5.71 -13.35
N LEU A 158 10.43 -5.25 -14.53
CA LEU A 158 9.88 -6.09 -15.60
C LEU A 158 10.95 -6.89 -16.36
N ALA A 159 12.24 -6.60 -16.16
CA ALA A 159 13.29 -7.40 -16.74
C ALA A 159 13.37 -8.77 -16.04
N LEU A 160 13.83 -9.79 -16.77
CA LEU A 160 14.11 -11.10 -16.18
C LEU A 160 15.17 -10.97 -15.07
N PRO A 161 15.09 -11.80 -14.01
CA PRO A 161 16.17 -11.91 -13.03
C PRO A 161 17.51 -12.20 -13.72
N SER A 162 18.58 -11.69 -13.15
CA SER A 162 19.94 -11.73 -13.70
C SER A 162 20.93 -12.22 -12.64
N GLY A 163 22.22 -12.32 -12.99
CA GLY A 163 23.25 -12.62 -12.00
C GLY A 163 23.46 -11.50 -10.96
N ALA A 164 22.91 -10.30 -11.19
CA ALA A 164 23.04 -9.17 -10.26
C ALA A 164 22.14 -9.32 -9.01
N ASP A 165 21.08 -10.11 -9.09
CA ASP A 165 20.13 -10.41 -8.01
C ASP A 165 20.22 -11.90 -7.64
N TRP A 166 21.42 -12.31 -7.19
CA TRP A 166 21.76 -13.71 -6.95
C TRP A 166 20.77 -14.43 -6.03
N ASP A 167 20.31 -13.81 -4.93
CA ASP A 167 19.38 -14.45 -3.99
C ASP A 167 18.01 -14.75 -4.61
N SER A 168 17.59 -13.93 -5.59
CA SER A 168 16.36 -14.16 -6.36
C SER A 168 16.43 -15.51 -7.06
N LEU A 169 17.53 -15.75 -7.75
CA LEU A 169 17.77 -16.99 -8.50
C LEU A 169 18.12 -18.16 -7.60
N ALA A 170 18.88 -17.93 -6.53
CA ALA A 170 19.39 -18.97 -5.66
C ALA A 170 18.29 -19.62 -4.82
N TYR A 171 17.37 -18.83 -4.26
CA TYR A 171 16.35 -19.40 -3.37
C TYR A 171 14.97 -18.72 -3.41
N HIS A 172 14.86 -17.39 -3.55
CA HIS A 172 13.53 -16.75 -3.50
C HIS A 172 12.60 -17.16 -4.64
N LEU A 173 13.13 -17.47 -5.83
CA LEU A 173 12.35 -18.02 -6.95
C LEU A 173 12.53 -19.53 -7.10
N ALA A 174 13.73 -20.06 -6.83
CA ALA A 174 14.04 -21.47 -7.02
C ALA A 174 13.23 -22.37 -6.06
N ILE A 175 13.16 -22.04 -4.78
CA ILE A 175 12.51 -22.90 -3.79
C ILE A 175 10.98 -22.93 -3.98
N PRO A 176 10.28 -21.79 -4.20
CA PRO A 176 8.85 -21.84 -4.51
C PRO A 176 8.55 -22.59 -5.81
N LYS A 177 9.45 -22.53 -6.80
CA LYS A 177 9.33 -23.33 -8.03
C LYS A 177 9.44 -24.83 -7.73
N LEU A 178 10.39 -25.24 -6.90
CA LEU A 178 10.50 -26.63 -6.45
C LEU A 178 9.26 -27.08 -5.67
N TYR A 179 8.68 -26.23 -4.82
CA TYR A 179 7.40 -26.55 -4.16
C TYR A 179 6.25 -26.73 -5.15
N LEU A 180 6.19 -25.95 -6.23
CA LEU A 180 5.21 -26.15 -7.30
C LEU A 180 5.39 -27.49 -8.02
N GLU A 181 6.63 -27.89 -8.30
CA GLU A 181 6.97 -29.16 -8.95
C GLU A 181 6.60 -30.38 -8.07
N HIS A 182 6.70 -30.23 -6.75
CA HIS A 182 6.33 -31.25 -5.76
C HIS A 182 4.89 -31.12 -5.23
N HIS A 183 4.08 -30.26 -5.84
CA HIS A 183 2.70 -29.94 -5.46
C HIS A 183 2.53 -29.32 -4.06
N GLY A 184 3.61 -29.10 -3.30
CA GLY A 184 3.60 -28.63 -1.92
C GLY A 184 5.00 -28.60 -1.30
N PHE A 185 5.05 -28.46 0.03
CA PHE A 185 6.31 -28.48 0.76
C PHE A 185 6.96 -29.86 0.73
N TYR A 186 8.27 -29.90 0.51
CA TYR A 186 9.07 -31.11 0.65
C TYR A 186 10.46 -30.72 1.15
N TYR A 187 11.19 -31.71 1.68
CA TYR A 187 12.54 -31.48 2.19
C TYR A 187 13.54 -31.28 1.06
N ILE A 188 14.28 -30.17 1.10
CA ILE A 188 15.32 -29.82 0.13
C ILE A 188 16.69 -29.92 0.83
N ASP A 189 17.40 -31.01 0.58
CA ASP A 189 18.64 -31.37 1.28
C ASP A 189 19.86 -30.51 0.89
N PHE A 190 19.83 -29.88 -0.29
CA PHE A 190 20.93 -29.04 -0.80
C PHE A 190 20.74 -27.53 -0.59
N ALA A 191 19.60 -27.08 -0.05
CA ALA A 191 19.29 -25.66 0.09
C ALA A 191 18.83 -25.31 1.51
N SER A 192 19.78 -24.88 2.36
CA SER A 192 19.49 -24.49 3.75
C SER A 192 18.43 -23.40 3.88
N HIS A 193 18.39 -22.47 2.91
CA HIS A 193 17.40 -21.39 2.82
C HIS A 193 15.95 -21.87 2.72
N SER A 194 15.70 -23.14 2.37
CA SER A 194 14.35 -23.74 2.37
C SER A 194 13.71 -23.80 3.76
N ASN A 195 14.51 -23.68 4.82
CA ASN A 195 14.07 -23.71 6.21
C ASN A 195 13.76 -22.31 6.78
N PHE A 196 13.89 -21.26 5.98
CA PHE A 196 13.50 -19.91 6.38
C PHE A 196 11.99 -19.70 6.22
N PRO A 197 11.42 -18.61 6.77
CA PRO A 197 10.03 -18.24 6.51
C PRO A 197 9.81 -17.86 5.03
N PHE A 198 8.67 -18.25 4.45
CA PHE A 198 8.35 -18.05 3.02
C PHE A 198 7.09 -17.19 2.78
N LEU A 199 6.72 -16.28 3.69
CA LEU A 199 5.47 -15.52 3.54
C LEU A 199 5.42 -14.81 2.17
N VAL A 200 6.40 -13.98 1.83
CA VAL A 200 6.29 -13.20 0.58
C VAL A 200 6.51 -14.09 -0.65
N GLU A 201 7.39 -15.07 -0.55
CA GLU A 201 7.70 -16.02 -1.62
C GLU A 201 6.50 -16.86 -2.04
N MET A 202 5.56 -17.14 -1.13
CA MET A 202 4.31 -17.84 -1.50
C MET A 202 3.48 -17.03 -2.50
N LEU A 203 3.60 -15.69 -2.52
CA LEU A 203 2.96 -14.83 -3.52
C LEU A 203 3.65 -14.88 -4.89
N TYR A 204 4.85 -15.45 -5.00
CA TYR A 204 5.55 -15.67 -6.27
C TYR A 204 5.04 -16.91 -6.99
N THR A 205 4.47 -17.87 -6.25
CA THR A 205 4.01 -19.16 -6.79
C THR A 205 3.00 -19.02 -7.95
N PRO A 206 2.03 -18.08 -7.96
CA PRO A 206 1.11 -17.94 -9.09
C PRO A 206 1.84 -17.58 -10.40
N ALA A 207 2.77 -16.63 -10.34
CA ALA A 207 3.55 -16.22 -11.51
C ALA A 207 4.53 -17.31 -11.96
N LEU A 208 5.19 -17.97 -11.01
CA LEU A 208 6.10 -19.08 -11.29
C LEU A 208 5.39 -20.30 -11.89
N SER A 209 4.12 -20.53 -11.53
CA SER A 209 3.31 -21.60 -12.12
C SER A 209 3.05 -21.42 -13.62
N LEU A 210 3.21 -20.20 -14.13
CA LEU A 210 3.14 -19.85 -15.56
C LEU A 210 4.52 -19.58 -16.18
N ASP A 211 5.60 -20.03 -15.53
CA ASP A 211 7.00 -19.78 -15.94
C ASP A 211 7.32 -18.28 -16.13
N ASP A 212 6.75 -17.41 -15.28
CA ASP A 212 6.92 -15.96 -15.34
C ASP A 212 7.63 -15.38 -14.10
N PRO A 213 8.97 -15.50 -14.01
CA PRO A 213 9.72 -14.95 -12.88
C PRO A 213 9.73 -13.42 -12.86
N ALA A 214 9.52 -12.74 -14.00
CA ALA A 214 9.37 -11.28 -14.03
C ALA A 214 8.03 -10.86 -13.39
N GLY A 215 6.97 -11.63 -13.65
CA GLY A 215 5.69 -11.50 -12.95
C GLY A 215 5.80 -11.64 -11.43
N ALA A 216 6.63 -12.57 -10.94
CA ALA A 216 6.89 -12.73 -9.50
C ALA A 216 7.50 -11.46 -8.88
N LYS A 217 8.46 -10.83 -9.56
CA LYS A 217 9.09 -9.56 -9.12
C LYS A 217 8.08 -8.42 -8.95
N MET A 218 6.96 -8.43 -9.66
CA MET A 218 5.92 -7.40 -9.53
C MET A 218 5.31 -7.34 -8.14
N VAL A 219 5.30 -8.46 -7.41
CA VAL A 219 4.86 -8.49 -6.01
C VAL A 219 5.84 -7.70 -5.13
N HIS A 220 7.15 -7.91 -5.27
CA HIS A 220 8.15 -7.19 -4.47
C HIS A 220 8.22 -5.70 -4.86
N TYR A 221 8.14 -5.41 -6.16
CA TYR A 221 7.99 -4.04 -6.66
C TYR A 221 6.77 -3.33 -6.03
N LEU A 222 5.61 -4.01 -5.98
CA LEU A 222 4.41 -3.47 -5.32
C LEU A 222 4.65 -3.21 -3.84
N CYS A 223 5.34 -4.11 -3.13
CA CYS A 223 5.71 -3.88 -1.74
C CYS A 223 6.57 -2.62 -1.57
N GLY A 224 7.49 -2.34 -2.49
CA GLY A 224 8.26 -1.09 -2.51
C GLY A 224 7.39 0.16 -2.68
N VAL A 225 6.45 0.14 -3.61
CA VAL A 225 5.48 1.23 -3.81
C VAL A 225 4.62 1.43 -2.55
N LEU A 226 4.07 0.35 -2.00
CA LEU A 226 3.25 0.37 -0.80
C LEU A 226 4.03 0.84 0.43
N LEU A 227 5.31 0.48 0.54
CA LEU A 227 6.20 0.92 1.62
C LEU A 227 6.35 2.45 1.64
N VAL A 228 6.62 3.06 0.48
CA VAL A 228 6.72 4.52 0.38
C VAL A 228 5.39 5.19 0.74
N LEU A 229 4.27 4.64 0.28
CA LEU A 229 2.93 5.14 0.63
C LEU A 229 2.61 4.94 2.12
N ALA A 230 3.01 3.83 2.73
CA ALA A 230 2.85 3.55 4.15
C ALA A 230 3.64 4.54 5.01
N VAL A 231 4.83 4.96 4.56
CA VAL A 231 5.60 6.03 5.23
C VAL A 231 4.90 7.38 5.09
N VAL A 232 4.33 7.72 3.92
CA VAL A 232 3.48 8.91 3.78
C VAL A 232 2.35 8.89 4.79
N MET A 233 1.66 7.76 4.94
CA MET A 233 0.57 7.60 5.89
C MET A 233 1.02 7.75 7.34
N LEU A 234 2.10 7.06 7.73
CA LEU A 234 2.69 7.10 9.06
C LEU A 234 3.06 8.53 9.46
N VAL A 235 3.81 9.23 8.61
CA VAL A 235 4.27 10.60 8.87
C VAL A 235 3.11 11.57 8.88
N ARG A 236 2.13 11.40 7.98
CA ARG A 236 0.96 12.28 7.92
C ARG A 236 0.06 12.16 9.15
N LYS A 237 -0.09 10.96 9.71
CA LYS A 237 -1.01 10.70 10.82
C LYS A 237 -0.38 10.96 12.20
N HIS A 238 0.87 10.52 12.40
CA HIS A 238 1.50 10.49 13.74
C HIS A 238 2.60 11.52 13.95
N PHE A 239 3.00 12.23 12.89
CA PHE A 239 4.06 13.23 12.94
C PHE A 239 3.58 14.52 12.25
N THR A 240 4.48 15.21 11.55
CA THR A 240 4.17 16.46 10.84
C THR A 240 3.66 16.17 9.42
N PRO A 241 2.40 16.49 9.07
CA PRO A 241 1.85 16.21 7.74
C PRO A 241 2.65 16.80 6.57
N LYS A 242 3.24 17.99 6.78
CA LYS A 242 4.07 18.67 5.78
C LYS A 242 5.40 17.95 5.51
N ALA A 243 5.85 17.07 6.40
CA ALA A 243 7.09 16.31 6.25
C ALA A 243 6.90 14.99 5.46
N ALA A 244 5.65 14.54 5.25
CA ALA A 244 5.36 13.28 4.60
C ALA A 244 5.97 13.15 3.18
N PRO A 245 5.94 14.19 2.30
CA PRO A 245 6.58 14.09 0.99
C PRO A 245 8.10 13.97 1.07
N LEU A 246 8.73 14.63 2.04
CA LEU A 246 10.18 14.54 2.24
C LEU A 246 10.59 13.16 2.76
N ALA A 247 9.81 12.58 3.69
CA ALA A 247 10.03 11.22 4.15
C ALA A 247 9.87 10.19 3.03
N ALA A 248 8.87 10.39 2.15
CA ALA A 248 8.66 9.57 0.97
C ALA A 248 9.83 9.66 -0.02
N LEU A 249 10.35 10.87 -0.26
CA LEU A 249 11.53 11.05 -1.11
C LEU A 249 12.79 10.47 -0.47
N ALA A 250 12.97 10.64 0.84
CA ALA A 250 14.12 10.10 1.56
C ALA A 250 14.17 8.58 1.43
N LEU A 251 13.05 7.88 1.60
CA LEU A 251 13.00 6.42 1.45
C LEU A 251 12.97 5.98 -0.02
N GLY A 252 12.06 6.53 -0.81
CA GLY A 252 11.86 6.14 -2.21
C GLY A 252 12.99 6.58 -3.14
N GLY A 253 13.81 7.55 -2.73
CA GLY A 253 15.00 7.99 -3.45
C GLY A 253 16.29 7.29 -2.99
N MET A 254 16.24 6.44 -1.96
CA MET A 254 17.41 5.68 -1.53
C MET A 254 17.84 4.70 -2.63
N PRO A 255 19.11 4.70 -3.06
CA PRO A 255 19.59 3.79 -4.11
C PRO A 255 19.32 2.32 -3.80
N ILE A 256 19.44 1.90 -2.54
CA ILE A 256 19.16 0.52 -2.13
C ILE A 256 17.68 0.15 -2.30
N VAL A 257 16.74 1.04 -1.94
CA VAL A 257 15.30 0.80 -2.10
C VAL A 257 14.93 0.72 -3.57
N LEU A 258 15.48 1.63 -4.39
CA LEU A 258 15.28 1.64 -5.83
C LEU A 258 15.81 0.35 -6.48
N TRP A 259 16.98 -0.13 -6.06
CA TRP A 259 17.56 -1.38 -6.57
C TRP A 259 16.77 -2.60 -6.11
N GLU A 260 16.45 -2.71 -4.82
CA GLU A 260 15.65 -3.80 -4.23
C GLU A 260 14.31 -3.98 -4.95
N ALA A 261 13.64 -2.89 -5.30
CA ALA A 261 12.37 -2.90 -6.01
C ALA A 261 12.47 -3.44 -7.45
N THR A 262 13.68 -3.68 -7.96
CA THR A 262 13.95 -4.35 -9.24
C THR A 262 14.24 -5.84 -9.12
N THR A 263 14.21 -6.43 -7.93
CA THR A 263 14.56 -7.84 -7.67
C THR A 263 13.34 -8.66 -7.23
N ALA A 264 13.51 -9.99 -7.08
CA ALA A 264 12.53 -10.86 -6.43
C ALA A 264 12.88 -11.14 -4.96
N TYR A 265 13.54 -10.19 -4.29
CA TYR A 265 13.85 -10.29 -2.85
C TYR A 265 12.58 -10.08 -2.02
N ILE A 266 12.71 -9.97 -0.70
CA ILE A 266 11.58 -9.86 0.24
C ILE A 266 11.71 -8.67 1.19
N ASP A 267 12.82 -7.95 1.13
CA ASP A 267 13.22 -6.95 2.12
C ASP A 267 12.28 -5.75 2.14
N LEU A 268 11.77 -5.31 0.99
CA LEU A 268 10.80 -4.21 0.94
C LEU A 268 9.45 -4.61 1.55
N ALA A 269 9.07 -5.87 1.44
CA ALA A 269 7.87 -6.39 2.09
C ALA A 269 8.08 -6.50 3.62
N ALA A 270 9.24 -6.97 4.08
CA ALA A 270 9.57 -6.97 5.51
C ALA A 270 9.57 -5.55 6.09
N ALA A 271 10.14 -4.58 5.37
CA ALA A 271 10.11 -3.17 5.74
C ALA A 271 8.69 -2.59 5.74
N LEU A 272 7.85 -2.93 4.76
CA LEU A 272 6.43 -2.53 4.70
C LEU A 272 5.69 -2.99 5.94
N TYR A 273 5.76 -4.28 6.26
CA TYR A 273 5.07 -4.82 7.44
C TYR A 273 5.63 -4.26 8.75
N THR A 274 6.92 -3.94 8.80
CA THR A 274 7.53 -3.23 9.93
C THR A 274 6.93 -1.83 10.11
N VAL A 275 6.85 -1.04 9.04
CA VAL A 275 6.26 0.31 9.07
C VAL A 275 4.79 0.24 9.48
N LEU A 276 4.03 -0.74 8.97
CA LEU A 276 2.63 -0.93 9.35
C LEU A 276 2.47 -1.35 10.82
N ALA A 277 3.35 -2.20 11.34
CA ALA A 277 3.32 -2.58 12.76
C ALA A 277 3.55 -1.35 13.66
N VAL A 278 4.50 -0.48 13.30
CA VAL A 278 4.76 0.79 14.01
C VAL A 278 3.57 1.74 13.88
N TYR A 279 2.99 1.89 12.68
CA TYR A 279 1.79 2.70 12.44
C TYR A 279 0.66 2.31 13.39
N PHE A 280 0.35 1.02 13.48
CA PHE A 280 -0.72 0.53 14.33
C PHE A 280 -0.43 0.64 15.83
N LEU A 281 0.84 0.50 16.23
CA LEU A 281 1.22 0.72 17.63
C LEU A 281 1.03 2.19 18.03
N LEU A 282 1.39 3.12 17.16
CA LEU A 282 1.14 4.55 17.39
C LEU A 282 -0.36 4.89 17.37
N ASP A 283 -1.16 4.26 16.53
CA ASP A 283 -2.62 4.36 16.58
C ASP A 283 -3.17 3.91 17.94
N TYR A 284 -2.65 2.79 18.44
CA TYR A 284 -3.04 2.28 19.75
C TYR A 284 -2.68 3.25 20.88
N PHE A 285 -1.51 3.88 20.86
CA PHE A 285 -1.12 4.85 21.88
C PHE A 285 -1.99 6.11 21.89
N HIS A 286 -2.47 6.57 20.73
CA HIS A 286 -3.31 7.76 20.65
C HIS A 286 -4.80 7.50 20.96
N GLY A 287 -5.33 6.34 20.56
CA GLY A 287 -6.77 6.04 20.67
C GLY A 287 -7.14 4.97 21.71
N SER A 288 -6.16 4.21 22.22
CA SER A 288 -6.38 3.02 23.07
C SER A 288 -7.30 1.94 22.48
N ASP A 289 -7.59 1.99 21.17
CA ASP A 289 -8.41 0.97 20.49
C ASP A 289 -7.61 -0.32 20.29
N ARG A 290 -8.02 -1.40 20.95
CA ARG A 290 -7.39 -2.72 20.86
C ARG A 290 -7.32 -3.26 19.44
N ARG A 291 -8.19 -2.82 18.54
CA ARG A 291 -8.14 -3.20 17.11
C ARG A 291 -6.82 -2.77 16.47
N ALA A 292 -6.29 -1.60 16.83
CA ALA A 292 -4.99 -1.14 16.37
C ALA A 292 -3.88 -2.08 16.87
N LEU A 293 -3.93 -2.53 18.12
CA LEU A 293 -2.95 -3.47 18.65
C LEU A 293 -2.99 -4.84 17.92
N VAL A 294 -4.18 -5.32 17.54
CA VAL A 294 -4.31 -6.54 16.71
C VAL A 294 -3.71 -6.30 15.32
N GLY A 295 -3.93 -5.13 14.71
CA GLY A 295 -3.29 -4.73 13.45
C GLY A 295 -1.76 -4.71 13.56
N CYS A 296 -1.23 -4.19 14.67
CA CYS A 296 0.19 -4.20 15.00
C CYS A 296 0.74 -5.63 15.09
N ALA A 297 0.07 -6.50 15.84
CA ALA A 297 0.48 -7.89 16.02
C ALA A 297 0.48 -8.68 14.71
N ILE A 298 -0.54 -8.51 13.87
CA ILE A 298 -0.62 -9.17 12.55
C ILE A 298 0.50 -8.66 11.64
N ALA A 299 0.71 -7.34 11.56
CA ALA A 299 1.79 -6.77 10.74
C ALA A 299 3.18 -7.22 11.24
N ALA A 300 3.43 -7.25 12.55
CA ALA A 300 4.69 -7.75 13.11
C ALA A 300 4.88 -9.26 12.84
N GLY A 301 3.81 -10.05 12.93
CA GLY A 301 3.80 -11.46 12.55
C GLY A 301 4.11 -11.68 11.08
N PHE A 302 3.56 -10.85 10.19
CA PHE A 302 3.92 -10.87 8.76
C PHE A 302 5.38 -10.50 8.54
N ALA A 303 5.92 -9.47 9.22
CA ALA A 303 7.34 -9.13 9.13
C ALA A 303 8.24 -10.30 9.55
N ALA A 304 7.93 -10.96 10.67
CA ALA A 304 8.66 -12.13 11.17
C ALA A 304 8.54 -13.36 10.25
N SER A 305 7.37 -13.53 9.61
CA SER A 305 7.11 -14.61 8.65
C SER A 305 7.67 -14.33 7.26
N THR A 306 8.10 -13.10 6.98
CA THR A 306 8.87 -12.74 5.79
C THR A 306 10.36 -12.97 6.04
N LYS A 307 10.91 -12.44 7.14
CA LYS A 307 12.34 -12.56 7.45
C LYS A 307 12.53 -12.78 8.95
N MET A 308 13.40 -13.72 9.33
CA MET A 308 13.63 -14.07 10.74
C MET A 308 14.06 -12.88 11.61
N THR A 309 14.69 -11.86 11.03
CA THR A 309 15.02 -10.61 11.72
C THR A 309 13.77 -9.85 12.22
N GLY A 310 12.60 -10.10 11.64
CA GLY A 310 11.31 -9.58 12.11
C GLY A 310 10.89 -10.13 13.49
N LEU A 311 11.48 -11.22 13.98
CA LEU A 311 11.29 -11.64 15.38
C LEU A 311 11.85 -10.59 16.36
N ALA A 312 12.96 -9.93 16.01
CA ALA A 312 13.51 -8.85 16.83
C ALA A 312 12.55 -7.66 16.89
N LEU A 313 11.84 -7.36 15.79
CA LEU A 313 10.80 -6.33 15.78
C LEU A 313 9.71 -6.60 16.82
N ILE A 314 9.22 -7.84 16.92
CA ILE A 314 8.18 -8.20 17.92
C ILE A 314 8.67 -7.86 19.33
N VAL A 315 9.91 -8.23 19.67
CA VAL A 315 10.50 -7.91 20.98
C VAL A 315 10.56 -6.40 21.20
N LEU A 316 11.03 -5.63 20.21
CA LEU A 316 11.13 -4.18 20.31
C LEU A 316 9.76 -3.51 20.49
N LEU A 317 8.72 -3.97 19.78
CA LEU A 317 7.36 -3.45 19.91
C LEU A 317 6.77 -3.78 21.29
N VAL A 318 7.02 -4.98 21.82
CA VAL A 318 6.58 -5.36 23.18
C VAL A 318 7.29 -4.51 24.23
N VAL A 319 8.60 -4.32 24.12
CA VAL A 319 9.36 -3.44 25.02
C VAL A 319 8.80 -2.01 24.97
N TRP A 320 8.57 -1.47 23.77
CA TRP A 320 8.00 -0.12 23.63
C TRP A 320 6.60 -0.03 24.25
N LEU A 321 5.73 -1.01 24.01
CA LEU A 321 4.40 -1.09 24.62
C LEU A 321 4.49 -1.12 26.16
N VAL A 322 5.36 -1.95 26.73
CA VAL A 322 5.55 -2.05 28.18
C VAL A 322 6.07 -0.72 28.76
N MET A 323 7.06 -0.11 28.10
CA MET A 323 7.62 1.18 28.50
C MET A 323 6.57 2.30 28.48
N ASP A 324 5.73 2.37 27.45
CA ASP A 324 4.60 3.31 27.39
C ASP A 324 3.65 3.10 28.58
N ARG A 325 3.31 1.85 28.91
CA ARG A 325 2.43 1.51 30.03
C ARG A 325 3.01 1.84 31.40
N ILE A 326 4.33 1.73 31.57
CA ILE A 326 5.02 2.08 32.82
C ILE A 326 5.12 3.60 32.98
N THR A 327 5.43 4.32 31.90
CA THR A 327 5.64 5.79 31.95
C THR A 327 4.35 6.59 31.95
N ARG A 328 3.26 6.03 31.42
CA ARG A 328 1.91 6.61 31.43
C ARG A 328 0.94 5.63 32.10
N PRO A 329 1.09 5.36 33.42
CA PRO A 329 0.15 4.51 34.11
C PRO A 329 -1.25 5.09 33.95
N TYR A 330 -2.20 4.23 33.63
CA TYR A 330 -3.60 4.57 33.34
C TYR A 330 -4.12 5.47 34.47
N SER A 331 -4.11 6.79 34.27
CA SER A 331 -4.78 7.70 35.18
C SER A 331 -6.26 7.35 35.04
N HIS A 332 -6.83 6.75 36.08
CA HIS A 332 -8.28 6.62 36.20
C HIS A 332 -8.90 7.91 35.69
N GLN A 333 -9.67 7.82 34.60
CA GLN A 333 -10.58 8.90 34.24
C GLN A 333 -11.27 9.30 35.54
N ALA A 334 -11.11 10.58 35.90
CA ALA A 334 -11.66 11.14 37.11
C ALA A 334 -13.06 10.58 37.33
N GLN A 335 -13.20 9.82 38.42
CA GLN A 335 -14.50 9.41 38.92
C GLN A 335 -15.35 10.69 38.95
N PRO A 336 -16.50 10.74 38.27
CA PRO A 336 -17.30 11.96 38.24
C PRO A 336 -17.57 12.35 39.69
N ASP A 337 -17.23 13.60 40.01
CA ASP A 337 -17.41 14.16 41.34
C ASP A 337 -18.84 13.82 41.81
N PRO A 338 -19.01 13.12 42.95
CA PRO A 338 -20.32 12.71 43.43
C PRO A 338 -21.26 13.90 43.72
N THR A 339 -20.76 15.13 43.65
CA THR A 339 -21.55 16.37 43.76
C THR A 339 -22.18 16.84 42.45
N THR A 340 -21.88 16.21 41.30
CA THR A 340 -22.46 16.60 40.00
C THR A 340 -23.82 15.91 39.80
N PRO A 341 -24.94 16.66 39.70
CA PRO A 341 -26.25 16.06 39.45
C PRO A 341 -26.27 15.35 38.08
N PRO A 342 -26.94 14.19 37.95
CA PRO A 342 -27.03 13.50 36.68
C PRO A 342 -27.76 14.37 35.66
N GLN A 343 -27.13 14.63 34.50
CA GLN A 343 -27.80 15.28 33.39
C GLN A 343 -28.91 14.37 32.84
N PRO A 344 -30.09 14.91 32.49
CA PRO A 344 -31.15 14.11 31.90
C PRO A 344 -30.70 13.56 30.54
N SER A 345 -30.87 12.25 30.37
CA SER A 345 -30.53 11.55 29.13
C SER A 345 -31.45 12.00 27.98
N PRO A 346 -30.95 12.15 26.74
CA PRO A 346 -31.82 12.44 25.60
C PRO A 346 -32.76 11.26 25.38
N GLU A 347 -34.06 11.53 25.32
CA GLU A 347 -35.10 10.54 25.03
C GLU A 347 -34.76 9.79 23.73
N ARG A 348 -34.59 8.48 23.84
CA ARG A 348 -34.60 7.59 22.68
C ARG A 348 -36.01 7.58 22.12
N GLY A 349 -36.22 8.28 21.02
CA GLY A 349 -37.43 8.18 20.20
C GLY A 349 -37.64 6.74 19.73
N GLY A 350 -38.42 5.98 20.48
CA GLY A 350 -38.96 4.70 20.08
C GLY A 350 -40.14 4.93 19.14
N GLY A 351 -40.02 4.43 17.91
CA GLY A 351 -41.12 4.39 16.97
C GLY A 351 -42.25 3.52 17.50
N GLY A 352 -43.37 4.16 17.83
CA GLY A 352 -44.66 3.52 18.08
C GLY A 352 -45.73 4.25 17.28
N LEU A 353 -46.34 3.54 16.33
CA LEU A 353 -47.46 4.03 15.53
C LEU A 353 -48.58 4.52 16.46
N GLN A 354 -48.96 5.79 16.34
CA GLN A 354 -50.32 6.24 16.64
C GLN A 354 -50.84 7.01 15.44
N ALA A 355 -51.80 6.37 14.76
CA ALA A 355 -52.56 6.94 13.68
C ALA A 355 -53.52 8.00 14.27
N HIS A 356 -53.34 9.25 13.86
CA HIS A 356 -54.34 10.29 14.04
C HIS A 356 -54.82 10.72 12.66
N PHE A 357 -56.07 10.37 12.36
CA PHE A 357 -56.83 10.91 11.24
C PHE A 357 -57.29 12.32 11.59
N ASP A 358 -57.20 13.24 10.62
CA ASP A 358 -58.10 14.39 10.49
C ASP A 358 -58.03 14.96 9.04
N PRO A 359 -59.08 15.66 8.56
CA PRO A 359 -59.62 15.49 7.21
C PRO A 359 -59.17 16.53 6.16
N MET A 360 -59.37 16.18 4.89
CA MET A 360 -59.03 16.96 3.69
C MET A 360 -59.83 18.25 3.53
N THR A 361 -59.15 19.33 3.09
CA THR A 361 -59.36 20.20 1.87
C THR A 361 -58.95 21.68 2.14
N PRO A 362 -58.73 22.53 1.11
CA PRO A 362 -57.87 22.42 -0.09
C PRO A 362 -56.91 23.66 -0.23
N PRO A 363 -56.01 23.74 -1.23
CA PRO A 363 -54.96 24.78 -1.27
C PRO A 363 -55.40 26.06 -2.01
N GLN A 364 -54.93 27.22 -1.55
CA GLN A 364 -55.08 28.52 -2.21
C GLN A 364 -53.82 29.41 -1.99
N PRO A 365 -53.56 30.40 -2.87
CA PRO A 365 -52.25 30.60 -3.50
C PRO A 365 -51.47 31.83 -3.04
N SER A 366 -50.20 31.89 -3.43
CA SER A 366 -49.35 33.09 -3.38
C SER A 366 -49.94 34.26 -4.17
N PRO A 367 -49.63 35.51 -3.77
CA PRO A 367 -49.43 36.58 -4.75
C PRO A 367 -48.12 37.35 -4.56
N GLU A 368 -47.65 37.85 -5.70
CA GLU A 368 -46.48 38.69 -5.94
C GLU A 368 -46.59 40.15 -5.41
N ARG A 369 -45.44 40.83 -5.50
CA ARG A 369 -45.22 42.27 -5.82
C ARG A 369 -45.36 43.34 -4.72
N GLY A 370 -44.20 43.93 -4.41
CA GLY A 370 -43.89 45.29 -4.87
C GLY A 370 -44.08 46.44 -3.87
N GLY A 371 -43.09 47.33 -3.82
CA GLY A 371 -43.26 48.70 -3.30
C GLY A 371 -42.25 49.05 -2.21
N GLY A 372 -41.27 49.90 -2.56
CA GLY A 372 -40.16 50.26 -1.68
C GLY A 372 -40.39 51.51 -0.82
N ARG A 373 -39.38 51.86 -0.03
CA ARG A 373 -38.96 53.25 0.20
C ARG A 373 -37.58 53.32 0.82
N LEU A 374 -36.74 54.12 0.18
CA LEU A 374 -35.45 54.63 0.62
C LEU A 374 -35.62 55.61 1.78
N GLN A 375 -34.64 55.66 2.69
CA GLN A 375 -34.04 56.94 3.09
C GLN A 375 -32.62 56.73 3.65
N ALA A 376 -31.72 57.55 3.14
CA ALA A 376 -30.29 57.58 3.40
C ALA A 376 -29.95 58.63 4.47
N HIS A 377 -28.84 58.44 5.17
CA HIS A 377 -28.04 59.56 5.67
C HIS A 377 -26.55 59.18 5.58
N PHE A 378 -25.80 60.05 4.91
CA PHE A 378 -24.35 60.01 4.70
C PHE A 378 -23.84 61.37 5.18
N ASP A 379 -22.73 61.40 5.92
CA ASP A 379 -21.93 62.61 6.17
C ASP A 379 -20.44 62.23 6.14
N PRO A 380 -19.61 62.82 5.27
CA PRO A 380 -18.20 62.48 5.08
C PRO A 380 -17.25 63.61 5.51
N THR A 381 -16.41 63.41 6.53
CA THR A 381 -15.15 64.16 6.67
C THR A 381 -14.13 63.38 7.49
N THR A 382 -12.99 63.03 6.86
CA THR A 382 -11.58 63.09 7.35
C THR A 382 -10.73 61.97 6.70
N PRO A 383 -9.67 62.30 5.92
CA PRO A 383 -8.81 61.34 5.21
C PRO A 383 -7.59 60.85 6.04
N PRO A 384 -6.92 59.76 5.64
CA PRO A 384 -5.81 59.15 6.38
C PRO A 384 -4.45 59.78 6.03
N GLN A 385 -3.53 59.84 6.99
CA GLN A 385 -2.14 60.26 6.80
C GLN A 385 -1.13 59.34 7.53
N PRO A 386 0.15 59.32 7.10
CA PRO A 386 0.95 58.11 6.99
C PRO A 386 2.08 57.95 8.03
N SER A 387 2.69 56.76 8.00
CA SER A 387 3.91 56.34 8.69
C SER A 387 5.12 57.27 8.48
N PRO A 388 6.14 57.13 9.34
CA PRO A 388 7.52 57.10 8.86
C PRO A 388 8.32 55.90 9.39
N GLU A 389 9.08 55.30 8.47
CA GLU A 389 10.22 54.42 8.76
C GLU A 389 11.36 55.18 9.46
N ARG A 390 12.11 54.50 10.33
CA ARG A 390 13.59 54.37 10.22
C ARG A 390 14.16 53.53 11.37
N GLY A 391 14.95 52.52 10.99
CA GLY A 391 16.33 52.40 11.45
C GLY A 391 16.63 51.50 12.65
N GLY A 392 16.97 50.24 12.36
CA GLY A 392 18.33 49.70 12.58
C GLY A 392 18.79 49.34 14.00
N GLY A 393 19.38 48.14 14.10
CA GLY A 393 20.43 47.85 15.09
C GLY A 393 20.10 46.67 15.98
N GLY A 394 20.80 45.56 15.79
CA GLY A 394 20.54 44.29 16.47
C GLY A 394 20.93 44.29 17.95
N LEU A 395 20.37 43.34 18.68
CA LEU A 395 20.88 42.93 19.98
C LEU A 395 21.34 41.47 19.93
N GLN A 396 22.57 41.31 20.39
CA GLN A 396 23.41 40.14 20.35
C GLN A 396 22.98 39.08 21.35
N ALA A 397 23.32 37.84 20.99
CA ALA A 397 23.30 36.67 21.84
C ALA A 397 24.24 36.84 23.05
N HIS A 398 23.77 36.46 24.23
CA HIS A 398 24.60 36.23 25.41
C HIS A 398 25.04 34.77 25.42
N PHE A 399 26.36 34.55 25.34
CA PHE A 399 27.03 33.29 25.63
C PHE A 399 27.83 33.50 26.93
N ASP A 400 27.59 32.66 27.94
CA ASP A 400 28.40 32.59 29.15
C ASP A 400 29.61 31.67 28.93
N PRO A 401 30.84 32.10 29.25
CA PRO A 401 31.99 31.21 29.30
C PRO A 401 32.21 30.69 30.74
N MET A 402 32.12 29.37 30.90
CA MET A 402 32.71 28.67 32.05
C MET A 402 34.11 28.19 31.65
N THR A 403 35.13 28.70 32.31
CA THR A 403 36.48 28.12 32.34
C THR A 403 36.86 27.71 33.77
N PRO A 404 37.75 26.71 33.91
CA PRO A 404 37.82 25.83 35.09
C PRO A 404 39.06 26.14 35.96
N PRO A 405 39.27 25.37 37.03
CA PRO A 405 40.57 24.80 37.36
C PRO A 405 40.75 23.38 36.80
#